data_AF-A0A520J8Z3-F1
#
_entry.id   AF-A0A520J8Z3-F1
#
_cell.length_a   1.000
_cell.length_b   1.000
_cell.length_c   1.000
_cell.angle_alpha   90.00
_cell.angle_beta   90.00
_cell.angle_gamma   90.00
#
_symmetry.space_group_name_H-M   'P 1'
#
loop_
_entity.id
_entity.type
_entity.pdbx_description
1 polymer ?
#
loop_
_entity_poly.entity_id
_entity_poly.type
_entity_poly.pdbx_seq_one_letter_code
_entity_poly.pdbx_strand_id
1 'polypeptide(L)'
;MSTSPAANSAPARTTDARTAIVIGAGFGGLALAIRLQSAGVETTIVEARDKPGGRAYVWEKDGFTFDAGPTVITDPPCLQELWALTGRDMADDVTL
;
A
#
# COMPACT_ATOMS: atom_id res chain seq x y z
N MET A 1 21.90 -3.78 58.11
CA MET A 1 20.95 -3.13 57.18
C MET A 1 21.58 -3.10 55.80
N SER A 2 21.23 -4.06 54.93
CA SER A 2 21.76 -4.17 53.57
C SER A 2 20.65 -3.75 52.62
N THR A 3 20.82 -2.62 51.93
CA THR A 3 19.88 -2.15 50.91
C THR A 3 20.36 -2.65 49.56
N SER A 4 19.70 -3.70 49.05
CA SER A 4 19.86 -4.15 47.67
C SER A 4 19.43 -3.04 46.71
N PRO A 5 20.17 -2.73 45.63
CA PRO A 5 19.70 -1.80 44.63
C PRO A 5 18.52 -2.45 43.89
N ALA A 6 17.43 -1.70 43.74
CA ALA A 6 16.29 -2.10 42.96
C ALA A 6 16.74 -2.31 41.50
N ALA A 7 16.55 -3.52 40.98
CA ALA A 7 16.75 -3.82 39.57
C ALA A 7 15.78 -2.94 38.77
N ASN A 8 16.33 -2.01 38.00
CA ASN A 8 15.56 -1.18 37.09
C ASN A 8 15.10 -2.06 35.92
N SER A 9 13.90 -2.63 36.02
CA SER A 9 13.28 -3.32 34.90
C SER A 9 12.78 -2.26 33.92
N ALA A 10 13.54 -2.05 32.84
CA ALA A 10 13.03 -1.33 31.68
C ALA A 10 11.73 -2.01 31.20
N PRO A 11 10.69 -1.26 30.82
CA PRO A 11 9.47 -1.87 30.30
C PRO A 11 9.83 -2.71 29.06
N ALA A 12 9.29 -3.93 28.99
CA ALA A 12 9.41 -4.75 27.80
C ALA A 12 8.89 -3.93 26.61
N ARG A 13 9.75 -3.69 25.61
CA ARG A 13 9.29 -3.10 24.34
C ARG A 13 8.19 -4.03 23.80
N THR A 14 6.94 -3.61 23.93
CA THR A 14 5.91 -3.97 22.94
C THR A 14 6.57 -3.76 21.60
N THR A 15 6.62 -4.79 20.76
CA THR A 15 7.14 -4.65 19.39
C THR A 15 6.37 -3.50 18.76
N ASP A 16 7.00 -2.33 18.64
CA ASP A 16 6.34 -1.14 18.10
C ASP A 16 5.73 -1.55 16.76
N ALA A 17 4.43 -1.31 16.60
CA ALA A 17 3.75 -1.59 15.35
C ALA A 17 4.52 -0.87 14.24
N ARG A 18 5.00 -1.60 13.23
CA ARG A 18 5.79 -1.01 12.16
C ARG A 18 4.87 -0.15 11.31
N THR A 19 5.25 1.10 11.10
CA THR A 19 4.52 2.07 10.27
C THR A 19 5.34 2.43 9.03
N ALA A 20 4.68 2.72 7.91
CA ALA A 20 5.31 3.20 6.68
C ALA A 20 4.48 4.28 5.98
N ILE A 21 5.16 5.21 5.32
CA ILE A 21 4.54 6.18 4.41
C ILE A 21 5.02 5.87 2.99
N VAL A 22 4.09 5.68 2.07
CA VAL A 22 4.34 5.50 0.63
C VAL A 22 3.98 6.79 -0.09
N ILE A 23 4.96 7.39 -0.77
CA ILE A 23 4.74 8.61 -1.57
C ILE A 23 4.44 8.22 -3.02
N GLY A 24 3.23 8.53 -3.47
CA GLY A 24 2.69 8.24 -4.80
C GLY A 24 1.77 7.03 -4.83
N ALA A 25 0.59 7.19 -5.43
CA ALA A 25 -0.44 6.17 -5.60
C ALA A 25 -0.56 5.70 -7.07
N GLY A 26 0.58 5.50 -7.73
CA GLY A 26 0.64 4.75 -9.00
C GLY A 26 0.78 3.23 -8.77
N PHE A 27 0.89 2.44 -9.85
CA PHE A 27 1.03 0.97 -9.77
C PHE A 27 2.07 0.51 -8.74
N GLY A 28 3.29 1.07 -8.77
CA GLY A 28 4.35 0.68 -7.84
C GLY A 28 4.04 1.04 -6.38
N GLY A 29 3.48 2.22 -6.13
CA GLY A 29 3.15 2.67 -4.78
C GLY A 29 2.00 1.88 -4.17
N LEU A 30 0.93 1.64 -4.94
CA LEU A 30 -0.19 0.79 -4.53
C LEU A 30 0.27 -0.66 -4.29
N ALA A 31 1.07 -1.22 -5.21
CA ALA A 31 1.62 -2.57 -5.07
C ALA A 31 2.53 -2.72 -3.84
N LEU A 32 3.30 -1.69 -3.50
CA LEU A 32 4.11 -1.65 -2.27
C LEU A 32 3.22 -1.56 -1.03
N ALA A 33 2.22 -0.67 -1.04
CA ALA A 33 1.33 -0.49 0.09
C ALA A 33 0.53 -1.76 0.43
N ILE A 34 0.02 -2.47 -0.59
CA ILE A 34 -0.66 -3.77 -0.42
C ILE A 34 0.28 -4.79 0.25
N ARG A 35 1.54 -4.88 -0.22
CA ARG A 35 2.55 -5.78 0.37
C ARG A 35 2.88 -5.42 1.82
N LEU A 36 3.04 -4.13 2.11
CA LEU A 36 3.32 -3.66 3.47
C LEU A 36 2.16 -3.96 4.42
N GLN A 37 0.92 -3.64 4.02
CA GLN A 37 -0.25 -3.97 4.83
C GLN A 37 -0.42 -5.48 5.03
N SER A 38 -0.22 -6.28 3.98
CA SER A 38 -0.27 -7.75 4.07
C SER A 38 0.81 -8.32 5.01
N ALA A 39 1.93 -7.61 5.18
CA ALA A 39 3.00 -7.95 6.12
C ALA A 39 2.81 -7.38 7.54
N GLY A 40 1.63 -6.81 7.84
CA GLY A 40 1.29 -6.24 9.14
C GLY A 40 1.95 -4.88 9.43
N VAL A 41 2.30 -4.13 8.38
CA VAL A 41 2.84 -2.75 8.51
C VAL A 41 1.71 -1.75 8.29
N GLU A 42 1.45 -0.91 9.29
CA GLU A 42 0.48 0.18 9.16
C GLU A 42 0.97 1.17 8.09
N THR A 43 0.21 1.33 7.02
CA THR A 43 0.70 2.01 5.81
C THR A 43 -0.19 3.18 5.44
N THR A 44 0.41 4.37 5.34
CA THR A 44 -0.23 5.59 4.81
C THR A 44 0.28 5.85 3.40
N ILE A 45 -0.61 6.19 2.47
CA ILE A 45 -0.24 6.62 1.11
C ILE A 45 -0.49 8.12 0.99
N VAL A 46 0.47 8.84 0.39
CA VAL A 46 0.32 10.26 0.06
C VAL A 46 0.45 10.42 -1.45
N GLU A 47 -0.62 10.86 -2.11
CA GLU A 47 -0.65 11.15 -3.54
C GLU A 47 -0.75 12.66 -3.76
N ALA A 48 -0.02 13.15 -4.76
CA ALA A 48 0.00 14.58 -5.08
C ALA A 48 -1.22 15.02 -5.92
N ARG A 49 -1.83 14.08 -6.65
CA ARG A 49 -3.07 14.28 -7.41
C ARG A 49 -4.31 14.07 -6.55
N ASP A 50 -5.45 14.43 -7.11
CA ASP A 50 -6.80 14.27 -6.57
C ASP A 50 -7.27 12.80 -6.51
N LYS A 51 -6.63 11.90 -7.28
CA LYS A 51 -6.96 10.47 -7.29
C LYS A 51 -5.74 9.58 -7.61
N PRO A 52 -5.80 8.30 -7.22
CA PRO A 52 -4.79 7.32 -7.57
C PRO A 52 -4.70 7.07 -9.09
N GLY A 53 -3.63 6.39 -9.50
CA GLY A 53 -3.39 5.95 -10.88
C GLY A 53 -1.98 6.29 -11.34
N GLY A 54 -1.42 7.43 -10.90
CA GLY A 54 -0.08 7.86 -11.29
C GLY A 54 0.05 8.02 -12.81
N ARG A 55 0.71 7.07 -13.49
CA ARG A 55 0.75 7.03 -14.96
C ARG A 55 -0.51 6.41 -15.58
N ALA A 56 -1.29 5.65 -14.83
CA ALA A 56 -2.62 5.15 -15.23
C ALA A 56 -3.74 6.13 -14.86
N TYR A 57 -3.44 7.43 -14.85
CA TYR A 57 -4.39 8.45 -14.44
C TYR A 57 -5.34 8.78 -15.58
N VAL A 58 -6.63 8.66 -15.31
CA VAL A 58 -7.72 9.04 -16.22
C VAL A 58 -8.31 10.35 -15.72
N TRP A 59 -8.68 11.31 -16.56
CA TRP A 59 -9.40 12.51 -16.12
C TRP A 59 -10.47 12.96 -17.09
N GLU A 60 -11.36 13.81 -16.60
CA GLU A 60 -12.42 14.38 -17.40
C GLU A 60 -12.18 15.87 -17.60
N LYS A 61 -12.45 16.34 -18.81
CA LYS A 61 -12.41 17.76 -19.16
C LYS A 61 -13.43 18.03 -20.26
N ASP A 62 -14.27 19.05 -20.05
CA ASP A 62 -15.29 19.49 -21.02
C ASP A 62 -16.24 18.36 -21.48
N GLY A 63 -16.54 17.41 -20.60
CA GLY A 63 -17.39 16.25 -20.90
C GLY A 63 -16.68 15.09 -21.61
N PHE A 64 -15.36 15.19 -21.85
CA PHE A 64 -14.55 14.14 -22.45
C PHE A 64 -13.66 13.47 -21.41
N THR A 65 -13.47 12.16 -21.54
CA THR A 65 -12.55 11.36 -20.75
C THR A 65 -11.21 11.22 -21.47
N PHE A 66 -10.13 11.49 -20.76
CA PHE A 66 -8.75 11.39 -21.24
C PHE A 66 -8.03 10.33 -20.41
N ASP A 67 -7.52 9.32 -21.09
CA ASP A 67 -6.73 8.25 -20.49
C ASP A 67 -5.24 8.46 -20.80
N ALA A 68 -4.43 8.70 -19.76
CA ALA A 68 -2.96 8.72 -19.89
C ALA A 68 -2.31 7.37 -19.55
N GLY A 69 -3.12 6.35 -19.27
CA GLY A 69 -2.68 5.03 -18.89
C GLY A 69 -2.05 4.22 -20.02
N PRO A 70 -1.41 3.09 -19.65
CA PRO A 70 -0.86 2.18 -20.62
C PRO A 70 -2.00 1.59 -21.47
N THR A 71 -1.83 1.58 -22.79
CA THR A 71 -2.81 1.00 -23.71
C THR A 71 -3.01 -0.51 -23.49
N VAL A 72 -1.98 -1.21 -23.00
CA VAL A 72 -2.01 -2.66 -22.75
C VAL A 72 -1.25 -2.98 -21.46
N ILE A 73 -1.82 -3.86 -20.63
CA ILE A 73 -1.11 -4.53 -19.55
C ILE A 73 -0.63 -5.89 -20.07
N THR A 74 0.68 -6.04 -20.23
CA THR A 74 1.28 -7.25 -20.81
C THR A 74 1.61 -8.33 -19.79
N ASP A 75 1.48 -8.02 -18.50
CA ASP A 75 1.71 -8.96 -17.40
C ASP A 75 0.57 -8.91 -16.36
N PRO A 76 -0.66 -9.36 -16.71
CA PRO A 76 -1.76 -9.44 -15.74
C PRO A 76 -1.45 -10.29 -14.48
N PRO A 77 -0.69 -11.40 -14.56
CA PRO A 77 -0.31 -12.17 -13.37
C PRO A 77 0.35 -11.34 -12.26
N CYS A 78 1.19 -10.35 -12.59
CA CYS A 78 1.83 -9.52 -11.56
C CYS A 78 0.82 -8.73 -10.69
N LEU A 79 -0.35 -8.41 -11.24
CA LEU A 79 -1.43 -7.75 -10.51
C LEU A 79 -2.22 -8.77 -9.70
N GLN A 80 -2.49 -9.96 -10.25
CA GLN A 80 -3.18 -11.04 -9.54
C GLN A 80 -2.46 -11.45 -8.25
N GLU A 81 -1.12 -11.45 -8.26
CA GLU A 81 -0.31 -11.68 -7.06
C GLU A 81 -0.66 -10.73 -5.90
N LEU A 82 -1.07 -9.49 -6.19
CA LEU A 82 -1.43 -8.50 -5.17
C LEU A 82 -2.70 -8.90 -4.42
N TRP A 83 -3.71 -9.39 -5.14
CA TRP A 83 -4.96 -9.87 -4.56
C TRP A 83 -4.75 -11.14 -3.74
N ALA A 84 -3.92 -12.06 -4.26
CA ALA A 84 -3.59 -13.31 -3.60
C ALA A 84 -2.94 -13.10 -2.21
N LEU A 85 -2.16 -12.02 -2.01
CA LEU A 85 -1.60 -11.67 -0.70
C LEU A 85 -2.67 -11.43 0.37
N THR A 86 -3.87 -11.02 -0.04
CA THR A 86 -5.00 -10.74 0.83
C THR A 86 -6.03 -11.88 0.88
N GLY A 87 -5.75 -12.99 0.18
CA GLY A 87 -6.69 -14.12 0.05
C GLY A 87 -7.93 -13.80 -0.81
N ARG A 88 -7.82 -12.83 -1.73
CA ARG A 88 -8.90 -12.42 -2.64
C ARG A 88 -8.57 -12.81 -4.08
N ASP A 89 -9.59 -12.86 -4.94
CA ASP A 89 -9.42 -12.98 -6.39
C ASP A 89 -9.50 -11.58 -7.03
N MET A 90 -8.66 -11.30 -8.01
CA MET A 90 -8.70 -10.04 -8.76
C MET A 90 -9.99 -9.92 -9.59
N ALA A 91 -10.53 -11.04 -10.06
CA ALA A 91 -11.78 -11.08 -10.81
C ALA A 91 -13.00 -10.57 -10.02
N ASP A 92 -12.90 -10.53 -8.68
CA ASP A 92 -13.96 -9.97 -7.83
C ASP A 92 -14.04 -8.43 -7.91
N ASP A 93 -12.95 -7.76 -8.27
CA ASP A 93 -12.85 -6.29 -8.29
C ASP A 93 -12.60 -5.70 -9.69
N VAL A 94 -12.06 -6.50 -10.62
CA VAL A 94 -11.64 -6.03 -11.96
C VAL A 94 -12.26 -6.88 -13.05
N THR A 95 -12.99 -6.23 -13.97
CA THR A 95 -13.45 -6.85 -15.21
C THR A 95 -12.39 -6.66 -16.30
N LEU A 96 -11.93 -7.77 -16.88
CA LEU A 96 -10.97 -7.80 -18.00
C LEU A 96 -11.66 -8.10 -19.32
#